data_AF-T1IS27-F1
#
_entry.id   AF-T1IS27-F1
#
_cell.length_a   1.000
_cell.length_b   1.000
_cell.length_c   1.000
_cell.angle_alpha   90.00
_cell.angle_beta   90.00
_cell.angle_gamma   90.00
#
_symmetry.space_group_name_H-M   'P 1'
#
loop_
_entity.id
_entity.type
_entity.pdbx_description
1 polymer ?
#
loop_
_entity_poly.entity_id
_entity_poly.type
_entity_poly.pdbx_seq_one_letter_code
_entity_poly.pdbx_strand_id
1 'polypeptide(L)'
;MTGENAVGAEDVVIEVREAEINNQRVFWDHYHQINNDNYLFADLEGQWNGPFCFVQAADTQFGMIESYLEKKENPGWDKEVALTRKAIRAANEMQPRPKFFVVCGDLLDAFPDEKPDMREEQEHDFKTVFSQLSSEIPLVCVCGNHDIGNTPSRQTVSAYRSSFGDDFFSFWVGGVFFIVLNSQYYWDSSE
;
A
#
# COMPACT_ATOMS: atom_id res chain seq x y z
N MET A 1 46.64 4.19 -44.60
CA MET A 1 45.56 4.50 -45.56
C MET A 1 45.02 3.16 -46.02
N THR A 2 43.82 2.68 -45.70
CA THR A 2 42.59 3.28 -45.18
C THR A 2 41.58 2.14 -44.92
N GLY A 3 40.81 2.27 -43.83
CA GLY A 3 39.47 1.71 -43.56
C GLY A 3 39.32 0.18 -43.37
N GLU A 4 38.82 -0.39 -42.25
CA GLU A 4 37.57 -0.15 -41.48
C GLU A 4 36.30 -0.32 -42.34
N ASN A 5 35.20 -0.96 -41.93
CA ASN A 5 34.78 -1.63 -40.70
C ASN A 5 33.64 -2.60 -41.06
N ALA A 6 33.66 -3.82 -40.52
CA ALA A 6 32.45 -4.61 -40.36
C ALA A 6 31.76 -4.09 -39.09
N VAL A 7 30.56 -3.54 -39.24
CA VAL A 7 29.73 -3.10 -38.11
C VAL A 7 29.21 -4.34 -37.40
N GLY A 8 29.94 -4.76 -36.36
CA GLY A 8 29.46 -5.69 -35.36
C GLY A 8 28.31 -5.04 -34.59
N ALA A 9 27.31 -5.84 -34.25
CA ALA A 9 26.24 -5.44 -33.35
C ALA A 9 26.84 -4.84 -32.09
N GLU A 10 26.54 -3.58 -31.81
CA GLU A 10 26.84 -2.96 -30.53
C GLU A 10 25.97 -3.67 -29.49
N ASP A 11 26.63 -4.46 -28.65
CA ASP A 11 26.10 -4.82 -27.34
C ASP A 11 25.75 -3.52 -26.61
N VAL A 12 24.47 -3.29 -26.37
CA VAL A 12 24.03 -2.26 -25.44
C VAL A 12 24.49 -2.69 -24.05
N VAL A 13 25.66 -2.18 -23.65
CA VAL A 13 26.15 -2.26 -22.28
C VAL A 13 25.23 -1.38 -21.44
N ILE A 14 24.25 -1.99 -20.78
CA ILE A 14 23.49 -1.34 -19.72
C ILE A 14 24.45 -1.19 -18.53
N GLU A 15 24.94 0.02 -18.34
CA GLU A 15 25.75 0.41 -17.20
C GLU A 15 24.87 0.35 -15.93
N VAL A 16 24.94 -0.76 -15.19
CA VAL A 16 24.31 -0.87 -13.87
C VAL A 16 25.13 0.00 -12.92
N ARG A 17 24.64 1.21 -12.63
CA ARG A 17 25.16 2.03 -11.54
C ARG A 17 24.49 1.57 -10.25
N GLU A 18 25.24 0.82 -9.46
CA GLU A 18 24.93 0.59 -8.05
C GLU A 18 24.93 1.94 -7.31
N ALA A 19 23.77 2.31 -6.78
CA ALA A 19 23.66 3.30 -5.73
C ALA A 19 23.16 2.57 -4.48
N GLU A 20 24.07 2.34 -3.53
CA GLU A 20 23.70 1.97 -2.16
C GLU A 20 22.86 3.10 -1.57
N ILE A 21 21.59 2.80 -1.28
CA ILE A 21 20.70 3.64 -0.48
C ILE A 21 20.16 2.76 0.67
N ASN A 22 20.41 3.24 1.88
CA ASN A 22 20.07 2.61 3.15
C ASN A 22 18.60 2.15 3.25
N ASN A 23 18.40 0.84 3.40
CA ASN A 23 17.40 0.16 4.22
C ASN A 23 15.88 0.49 4.11
N GLN A 24 15.35 0.85 2.95
CA GLN A 24 13.89 0.78 2.67
C GLN A 24 13.64 0.15 1.29
N ARG A 25 13.66 -1.19 1.21
CA ARG A 25 13.37 -1.93 -0.02
C ARG A 25 12.73 -3.28 0.29
N VAL A 26 11.40 -3.31 0.36
CA VAL A 26 10.52 -4.12 -0.52
C VAL A 26 9.11 -3.50 -0.48
N PHE A 27 8.93 -2.32 -1.07
CA PHE A 27 7.64 -1.85 -1.56
C PHE A 27 7.96 -0.87 -2.68
N TRP A 28 7.39 -1.06 -3.87
CA TRP A 28 7.45 -0.13 -5.01
C TRP A 28 8.71 -0.16 -5.90
N ASP A 29 9.01 -1.29 -6.54
CA ASP A 29 9.79 -1.30 -7.79
C ASP A 29 8.89 -1.76 -8.96
N HIS A 30 7.78 -1.04 -9.18
CA HIS A 30 7.16 -0.88 -10.52
C HIS A 30 6.08 0.20 -10.62
N TYR A 31 6.03 1.20 -9.73
CA TYR A 31 5.20 2.38 -9.95
C TYR A 31 5.99 3.62 -9.52
N HIS A 32 6.31 4.45 -10.52
CA HIS A 32 6.57 5.85 -10.29
C HIS A 32 5.40 6.40 -9.46
N GLN A 33 5.73 7.22 -8.47
CA GLN A 33 4.83 8.19 -7.81
C GLN A 33 3.59 8.45 -8.66
N ILE A 34 2.39 8.20 -8.13
CA ILE A 34 1.11 8.60 -8.74
C ILE A 34 1.02 10.14 -8.66
N ASN A 35 1.95 10.82 -9.32
CA ASN A 35 2.00 12.26 -9.48
C ASN A 35 1.50 12.54 -10.89
N ASN A 36 0.29 13.09 -11.00
CA ASN A 36 -0.30 13.76 -12.18
C ASN A 36 -0.29 13.07 -13.57
N ASP A 37 0.34 11.91 -13.75
CA ASP A 37 0.44 11.20 -15.02
C ASP A 37 -0.69 10.18 -15.22
N ASN A 38 -1.92 10.56 -14.85
CA ASN A 38 -3.15 9.77 -15.01
C ASN A 38 -3.38 9.23 -16.44
N TYR A 39 -2.72 9.82 -17.44
CA TYR A 39 -2.87 9.46 -18.84
C TYR A 39 -2.22 8.11 -19.19
N LEU A 40 -1.06 7.78 -18.62
CA LEU A 40 -0.34 6.53 -18.95
C LEU A 40 -1.07 5.27 -18.46
N PHE A 41 -1.77 5.35 -17.31
CA PHE A 41 -2.55 4.22 -16.79
C PHE A 41 -3.91 4.05 -17.44
N ALA A 42 -4.54 5.15 -17.87
CA ALA A 42 -5.79 5.07 -18.64
C ALA A 42 -5.58 4.36 -19.98
N ASP A 43 -4.44 4.60 -20.65
CA ASP A 43 -4.15 3.95 -21.93
C ASP A 43 -3.83 2.45 -21.78
N LEU A 44 -3.25 2.02 -20.65
CA LEU A 44 -2.89 0.63 -20.39
C LEU A 44 -4.02 -0.21 -19.77
N GLU A 45 -4.69 0.33 -18.76
CA GLU A 45 -5.68 -0.37 -17.92
C GLU A 45 -7.09 0.20 -18.06
N GLY A 46 -7.30 1.26 -18.85
CA GLY A 46 -8.61 1.90 -19.04
C GLY A 46 -9.54 1.20 -20.04
N GLN A 47 -9.05 0.16 -20.74
CA GLN A 47 -9.87 -0.66 -21.63
C GLN A 47 -10.32 -1.95 -20.95
N TRP A 48 -11.61 -2.27 -21.08
CA TRP A 48 -12.16 -3.51 -20.53
C TRP A 48 -11.71 -4.72 -21.35
N ASN A 49 -10.98 -5.63 -20.71
CA ASN A 49 -10.42 -6.84 -21.35
C ASN A 49 -11.05 -8.15 -20.86
N GLY A 50 -12.10 -8.06 -20.03
CA GLY A 50 -12.78 -9.22 -19.45
C GLY A 50 -13.02 -9.08 -17.94
N PRO A 51 -13.78 -10.02 -17.34
CA PRO A 51 -14.01 -10.00 -15.90
C PRO A 51 -12.70 -10.24 -15.15
N PHE A 52 -12.56 -9.59 -14.00
CA PHE A 52 -11.47 -9.81 -13.06
C PHE A 52 -11.99 -9.81 -11.62
N CYS A 53 -11.15 -10.22 -10.68
CA CYS A 53 -11.43 -10.11 -9.25
C CYS A 53 -10.35 -9.26 -8.55
N PHE A 54 -10.70 -8.72 -7.39
CA PHE A 54 -9.80 -8.07 -6.46
C PHE A 54 -10.24 -8.44 -5.03
N VAL A 55 -9.36 -8.24 -4.06
CA VAL A 55 -9.69 -8.47 -2.64
C VAL A 55 -9.98 -7.14 -1.98
N GLN A 56 -11.11 -7.07 -1.27
CA GLN A 56 -11.42 -5.96 -0.37
C GLN A 56 -11.35 -6.46 1.07
N ALA A 57 -10.47 -5.84 1.85
CA ALA A 57 -10.38 -5.96 3.30
C ALA A 57 -10.59 -4.60 3.95
N ALA A 58 -10.64 -4.57 5.28
CA ALA A 58 -10.68 -3.36 6.10
C ALA A 58 -10.22 -3.74 7.52
N ASP A 59 -9.90 -2.73 8.33
CA ASP A 59 -9.74 -2.86 9.78
C ASP A 59 -8.71 -3.92 10.18
N THR A 60 -7.50 -3.86 9.60
CA THR A 60 -6.41 -4.71 10.09
C THR A 60 -6.02 -4.37 11.52
N GLN A 61 -6.19 -3.09 11.89
CA GLN A 61 -6.11 -2.54 13.25
C GLN A 61 -5.10 -3.24 14.15
N PHE A 62 -3.83 -3.27 13.74
CA PHE A 62 -2.78 -3.96 14.49
C PHE A 62 -2.76 -3.43 15.93
N GLY A 63 -3.20 -4.24 16.90
CA GLY A 63 -3.21 -3.91 18.33
C GLY A 63 -4.61 -3.88 18.96
N MET A 64 -5.67 -3.77 18.17
CA MET A 64 -7.05 -3.56 18.63
C MET A 64 -7.63 -4.74 19.40
N ILE A 65 -7.30 -5.99 19.04
CA ILE A 65 -7.80 -7.18 19.73
C ILE A 65 -7.31 -7.17 21.18
N GLU A 66 -6.01 -6.98 21.40
CA GLU A 66 -5.46 -7.03 22.75
C GLU A 66 -5.74 -5.75 23.55
N SER A 67 -5.77 -4.59 22.88
CA SER A 67 -6.03 -3.29 23.51
C SER A 67 -7.50 -3.12 23.90
N TYR A 68 -8.42 -3.40 22.98
CA TYR A 68 -9.85 -3.09 23.13
C TYR A 68 -10.67 -4.30 23.60
N LEU A 69 -10.51 -5.47 22.95
CA LEU A 69 -11.32 -6.65 23.28
C LEU A 69 -10.83 -7.33 24.56
N GLU A 70 -9.52 -7.47 24.73
CA GLU A 70 -8.93 -8.18 25.87
C GLU A 70 -8.49 -7.26 27.01
N LYS A 71 -8.37 -5.95 26.74
CA LYS A 71 -8.02 -4.91 27.73
C LYS A 71 -6.70 -5.20 28.46
N LYS A 72 -5.69 -5.68 27.71
CA LYS A 72 -4.35 -5.90 28.28
C LYS A 72 -3.69 -4.56 28.61
N GLU A 73 -2.91 -4.54 29.69
CA GLU A 73 -2.11 -3.36 30.09
C GLU A 73 -1.04 -3.02 29.04
N ASN A 74 -0.39 -4.05 28.49
CA ASN A 74 0.60 -3.94 27.42
C ASN A 74 0.13 -4.79 26.22
N PRO A 75 -0.71 -4.24 25.33
CA PRO A 75 -1.26 -4.97 24.20
C PRO A 75 -0.20 -5.20 23.11
N GLY A 76 -0.16 -6.41 22.55
CA GLY A 76 0.53 -6.70 21.28
C GLY A 76 -0.44 -6.84 20.11
N TRP A 77 0.08 -7.14 18.92
CA TRP A 77 -0.72 -7.28 17.68
C TRP A 77 -0.46 -8.61 16.94
N ASP A 78 0.02 -9.63 17.66
CA ASP A 78 0.33 -10.96 17.08
C ASP A 78 -0.89 -11.63 16.44
N LYS A 79 -2.09 -11.36 16.97
CA LYS A 79 -3.35 -11.96 16.47
C LYS A 79 -3.73 -11.35 15.12
N GLU A 80 -3.63 -10.04 14.99
CA GLU A 80 -3.86 -9.28 13.77
C GLU A 80 -2.82 -9.64 12.72
N VAL A 81 -1.55 -9.81 13.11
CA VAL A 81 -0.48 -10.35 12.24
C VAL A 81 -0.86 -11.73 11.71
N ALA A 82 -1.31 -12.64 12.58
CA ALA A 82 -1.69 -13.99 12.16
C ALA A 82 -2.92 -13.99 11.22
N LEU A 83 -3.92 -13.16 11.49
CA LEU A 83 -5.11 -13.00 10.64
C LEU A 83 -4.74 -12.40 9.28
N THR A 84 -3.89 -11.38 9.27
CA THR A 84 -3.41 -10.72 8.04
C THR A 84 -2.59 -11.70 7.18
N ARG A 85 -1.69 -12.48 7.78
CA ARG A 85 -0.96 -13.54 7.07
C ARG A 85 -1.89 -14.58 6.46
N LYS A 86 -2.99 -14.92 7.13
CA LYS A 86 -4.00 -15.84 6.59
C LYS A 86 -4.72 -15.23 5.38
N ALA A 87 -5.09 -13.95 5.44
CA ALA A 87 -5.70 -13.25 4.32
C ALA A 87 -4.75 -13.15 3.12
N ILE A 88 -3.48 -12.81 3.34
CA ILE A 88 -2.43 -12.77 2.32
C ILE A 88 -2.23 -14.13 1.66
N ARG A 89 -2.15 -15.20 2.47
CA ARG A 89 -2.03 -16.56 1.92
C ARG A 89 -3.21 -16.91 1.02
N ALA A 90 -4.43 -16.64 1.48
CA ALA A 90 -5.62 -16.88 0.68
C ALA A 90 -5.59 -16.10 -0.65
N ALA A 91 -5.22 -14.81 -0.61
CA ALA A 91 -5.10 -13.98 -1.81
C ALA A 91 -4.03 -14.51 -2.79
N ASN A 92 -2.88 -14.97 -2.27
CA ASN A 92 -1.80 -15.54 -3.09
C ASN A 92 -2.21 -16.87 -3.78
N GLU A 93 -3.11 -17.64 -3.16
CA GLU A 93 -3.58 -18.94 -3.66
C GLU A 93 -4.78 -18.85 -4.62
N MET A 94 -5.44 -17.68 -4.71
CA MET A 94 -6.61 -17.47 -5.57
C MET A 94 -6.30 -17.69 -7.07
N GLN A 95 -7.25 -18.31 -7.77
CA GLN A 95 -7.24 -18.53 -9.21
C GLN A 95 -8.61 -18.17 -9.81
N PRO A 96 -8.72 -17.17 -10.70
CA PRO A 96 -7.64 -16.29 -11.15
C PRO A 96 -7.07 -15.44 -10.01
N ARG A 97 -5.81 -15.03 -10.16
CA ARG A 97 -5.12 -14.16 -9.21
C ARG A 97 -5.83 -12.79 -9.12
N PRO A 98 -6.02 -12.22 -7.92
CA PRO A 98 -6.60 -10.88 -7.77
C PRO A 98 -5.75 -9.83 -8.48
N LYS A 99 -6.41 -8.85 -9.09
CA LYS A 99 -5.72 -7.73 -9.74
C LYS A 99 -5.10 -6.75 -8.76
N PHE A 100 -5.63 -6.68 -7.54
CA PHE A 100 -5.08 -5.93 -6.42
C PHE A 100 -5.74 -6.41 -5.11
N PHE A 101 -5.17 -5.99 -3.99
CA PHE A 101 -5.70 -6.16 -2.64
C PHE A 101 -5.87 -4.76 -2.04
N VAL A 102 -7.07 -4.39 -1.63
CA VAL A 102 -7.33 -3.10 -0.95
C VAL A 102 -7.65 -3.31 0.53
N VAL A 103 -7.07 -2.48 1.40
CA VAL A 103 -7.45 -2.36 2.82
C VAL A 103 -8.13 -1.02 3.03
N CYS A 104 -9.43 -1.05 3.29
CA CYS A 104 -10.29 0.13 3.39
C CYS A 104 -10.31 0.72 4.81
N GLY A 105 -9.20 1.30 5.25
CA GLY A 105 -9.14 2.03 6.52
C GLY A 105 -8.67 1.21 7.71
N ASP A 106 -8.34 1.94 8.76
CA ASP A 106 -7.93 1.48 10.08
C ASP A 106 -6.83 0.41 9.99
N LEU A 107 -5.73 0.81 9.36
CA LEU A 107 -4.58 -0.05 9.11
C LEU A 107 -3.91 -0.45 10.42
N LEU A 108 -3.69 0.54 11.29
CA LEU A 108 -3.04 0.43 12.59
C LEU A 108 -4.04 0.81 13.70
N ASP A 109 -3.90 0.25 14.92
CA ASP A 109 -4.74 0.65 16.06
C ASP A 109 -4.24 1.93 16.74
N ALA A 110 -2.92 2.12 16.83
CA ALA A 110 -2.35 3.26 17.52
C ALA A 110 -2.62 4.56 16.74
N PHE A 111 -3.44 5.45 17.32
CA PHE A 111 -3.70 6.77 16.75
C PHE A 111 -2.39 7.57 16.55
N PRO A 112 -2.31 8.41 15.50
CA PRO A 112 -1.10 9.18 15.19
C PRO A 112 -0.68 10.15 16.29
N ASP A 113 -1.63 10.61 17.11
CA ASP A 113 -1.40 11.65 18.12
C ASP A 113 -1.26 11.09 19.56
N GLU A 114 -1.47 9.78 19.77
CA GLU A 114 -1.53 9.21 21.13
C GLU A 114 -0.29 8.41 21.52
N LYS A 115 0.23 7.58 20.60
CA LYS A 115 1.29 6.60 20.90
C LYS A 115 2.27 6.46 19.73
N PRO A 116 3.16 7.45 19.49
CA PRO A 116 4.02 7.48 18.31
C PRO A 116 4.95 6.25 18.22
N ASP A 117 5.62 5.86 19.32
CA ASP A 117 6.54 4.71 19.32
C ASP A 117 5.82 3.40 18.96
N MET A 118 4.65 3.14 19.58
CA MET A 118 3.84 1.96 19.28
C MET A 118 3.32 1.97 17.84
N ARG A 119 2.97 3.14 17.32
CA ARG A 119 2.51 3.29 15.93
C ARG A 119 3.62 2.97 14.93
N GLU A 120 4.84 3.44 15.17
CA GLU A 120 6.00 3.11 14.32
C GLU A 120 6.26 1.60 14.28
N GLU A 121 6.15 0.91 15.43
CA GLU A 121 6.29 -0.54 15.52
C GLU A 121 5.16 -1.28 14.78
N GLN A 122 3.90 -0.85 14.96
CA GLN A 122 2.75 -1.40 14.23
C GLN A 122 2.89 -1.20 12.72
N GLU A 123 3.33 -0.01 12.28
CA GLU A 123 3.56 0.30 10.86
C GLU A 123 4.64 -0.61 10.26
N HIS A 124 5.76 -0.77 10.97
CA HIS A 124 6.85 -1.63 10.54
C HIS A 124 6.40 -3.08 10.35
N ASP A 125 5.63 -3.61 11.30
CA ASP A 125 5.11 -4.98 11.21
C ASP A 125 4.01 -5.13 10.17
N PHE A 126 3.13 -4.14 10.01
CA PHE A 126 2.14 -4.10 8.93
C PHE A 126 2.83 -4.24 7.57
N LYS A 127 3.84 -3.38 7.31
CA LYS A 127 4.62 -3.42 6.07
C LYS A 127 5.33 -4.77 5.92
N THR A 128 5.98 -5.26 6.97
CA THR A 128 6.67 -6.56 6.96
C THR A 128 5.71 -7.72 6.64
N VAL A 129 4.52 -7.73 7.20
CA VAL A 129 3.52 -8.76 6.92
C VAL A 129 3.02 -8.68 5.49
N PHE A 130 2.60 -7.49 5.04
CA PHE A 130 2.11 -7.30 3.68
C PHE A 130 3.17 -7.47 2.58
N SER A 131 4.47 -7.38 2.90
CA SER A 131 5.54 -7.71 1.95
C SER A 131 5.51 -9.17 1.47
N GLN A 132 4.75 -10.05 2.14
CA GLN A 132 4.53 -11.45 1.74
C GLN A 132 3.39 -11.62 0.74
N LEU A 133 2.62 -10.56 0.49
CA LEU A 133 1.67 -10.56 -0.63
C LEU A 133 2.47 -10.72 -1.93
N SER A 134 1.94 -11.53 -2.85
CA SER A 134 2.59 -11.75 -4.14
C SER A 134 2.89 -10.41 -4.81
N SER A 135 4.09 -10.26 -5.37
CA SER A 135 4.49 -9.05 -6.10
C SER A 135 3.60 -8.75 -7.33
N GLU A 136 2.79 -9.72 -7.76
CA GLU A 136 1.80 -9.55 -8.82
C GLU A 136 0.43 -9.04 -8.33
N ILE A 137 0.24 -8.90 -7.01
CA ILE A 137 -0.98 -8.37 -6.39
C ILE A 137 -0.61 -7.05 -5.69
N PRO A 138 -0.81 -5.89 -6.33
CA PRO A 138 -0.60 -4.59 -5.71
C PRO A 138 -1.46 -4.43 -4.44
N LEU A 139 -0.87 -3.88 -3.38
CA LEU A 139 -1.59 -3.47 -2.18
C LEU A 139 -2.04 -2.01 -2.32
N VAL A 140 -3.32 -1.75 -2.04
CA VAL A 140 -3.92 -0.42 -2.00
C VAL A 140 -4.31 -0.13 -0.55
N CYS A 141 -3.75 0.93 0.03
CA CYS A 141 -4.08 1.36 1.38
C CYS A 141 -5.01 2.58 1.33
N VAL A 142 -6.10 2.52 2.09
CA VAL A 142 -7.02 3.65 2.30
C VAL A 142 -6.96 4.00 3.78
N CYS A 143 -6.97 5.29 4.11
CA CYS A 143 -6.95 5.73 5.50
C CYS A 143 -8.33 5.59 6.16
N GLY A 144 -8.34 5.19 7.43
CA GLY A 144 -9.45 5.32 8.37
C GLY A 144 -9.15 6.32 9.48
N ASN A 145 -10.02 6.42 10.48
CA ASN A 145 -9.88 7.38 11.55
C ASN A 145 -8.70 7.05 12.48
N HIS A 146 -8.32 5.79 12.65
CA HIS A 146 -7.11 5.43 13.39
C HIS A 146 -5.82 5.80 12.63
N ASP A 147 -5.90 5.98 11.31
CA ASP A 147 -4.74 6.28 10.49
C ASP A 147 -4.42 7.78 10.43
N ILE A 148 -5.45 8.63 10.45
CA ILE A 148 -5.31 10.10 10.30
C ILE A 148 -5.95 10.90 11.44
N GLY A 149 -6.55 10.24 12.42
CA GLY A 149 -7.24 10.85 13.56
C GLY A 149 -8.74 11.06 13.33
N ASN A 150 -9.51 11.09 14.43
CA ASN A 150 -10.96 11.38 14.38
C ASN A 150 -11.24 12.79 13.85
N THR A 151 -10.34 13.73 14.14
CA THR A 151 -10.33 15.09 13.58
C THR A 151 -9.00 15.29 12.85
N PRO A 152 -8.90 14.93 11.56
CA PRO A 152 -7.64 14.96 10.84
C PRO A 152 -7.01 16.36 10.84
N SER A 153 -5.73 16.42 11.18
CA SER A 153 -4.91 17.62 11.05
C SER A 153 -4.06 17.55 9.79
N ARG A 154 -3.46 18.68 9.39
CA ARG A 154 -2.49 18.67 8.28
C ARG A 154 -1.30 17.76 8.60
N GLN A 155 -0.91 17.68 9.87
CA GLN A 155 0.20 16.86 10.34
C GLN A 155 -0.12 15.36 10.22
N THR A 156 -1.27 14.92 10.73
CA THR A 156 -1.64 13.50 10.72
C THR A 156 -1.87 12.98 9.30
N VAL A 157 -2.51 13.78 8.44
CA VAL A 157 -2.65 13.47 7.01
C VAL A 157 -1.29 13.40 6.32
N SER A 158 -0.37 14.33 6.60
CA SER A 158 0.97 14.32 6.00
C SER A 158 1.80 13.11 6.45
N ALA A 159 1.64 12.68 7.70
CA ALA A 159 2.27 11.48 8.23
C ALA A 159 1.74 10.24 7.51
N TYR A 160 0.42 10.08 7.40
CA TYR A 160 -0.18 9.00 6.60
C TYR A 160 0.35 8.98 5.17
N ARG A 161 0.38 10.13 4.49
CA ARG A 161 0.86 10.23 3.10
C ARG A 161 2.31 9.78 2.94
N SER A 162 3.14 10.09 3.93
CA SER A 162 4.55 9.70 3.93
C SER A 162 4.76 8.20 4.19
N SER A 163 3.86 7.58 4.96
CA SER A 163 3.93 6.16 5.33
C SER A 163 3.26 5.22 4.33
N PHE A 164 2.07 5.59 3.82
CA PHE A 164 1.15 4.70 3.09
C PHE A 164 0.76 5.21 1.70
N GLY A 165 1.16 6.43 1.32
CA GLY A 165 0.82 7.05 0.04
C GLY A 165 -0.41 7.96 0.12
N ASP A 166 -0.87 8.47 -1.03
CA ASP A 166 -1.94 9.47 -1.09
C ASP A 166 -3.21 9.03 -0.34
N ASP A 167 -3.86 9.98 0.34
CA ASP A 167 -5.08 9.74 1.12
C ASP A 167 -6.36 9.83 0.26
N PHE A 168 -6.28 10.42 -0.93
CA PHE A 168 -7.32 10.36 -1.94
C PHE A 168 -6.66 10.27 -3.32
N PHE A 169 -7.14 9.37 -4.16
CA PHE A 169 -6.56 9.14 -5.48
C PHE A 169 -7.54 8.35 -6.34
N SER A 170 -7.16 8.11 -7.59
CA SER A 170 -7.95 7.30 -8.51
C SER A 170 -7.03 6.49 -9.39
N PHE A 171 -7.49 5.33 -9.86
CA PHE A 171 -6.71 4.46 -10.71
C PHE A 171 -7.60 3.61 -11.61
N TRP A 172 -7.05 3.15 -12.74
CA TRP A 172 -7.71 2.22 -13.66
C TRP A 172 -7.21 0.80 -13.44
N VAL A 173 -8.11 -0.18 -13.48
CA VAL A 173 -7.78 -1.62 -13.56
C VAL A 173 -8.79 -2.31 -14.44
N GLY A 174 -8.33 -3.00 -15.48
CA GLY A 174 -9.17 -3.86 -16.32
C GLY A 174 -10.38 -3.17 -16.94
N GLY A 175 -10.29 -1.88 -17.26
CA GLY A 175 -11.36 -1.05 -17.80
C GLY A 175 -12.30 -0.45 -16.77
N VAL A 176 -11.99 -0.56 -15.47
CA VAL A 176 -12.77 0.01 -14.37
C VAL A 176 -11.99 1.14 -13.72
N PHE A 177 -12.65 2.28 -13.52
CA PHE A 177 -12.09 3.43 -12.82
C PHE A 177 -12.47 3.40 -11.34
N PHE A 178 -11.47 3.25 -10.48
CA PHE A 178 -11.62 3.25 -9.03
C PHE A 178 -11.31 4.65 -8.49
N ILE A 179 -12.16 5.13 -7.58
CA ILE A 179 -11.97 6.39 -6.86
C ILE A 179 -11.84 6.07 -5.39
N VAL A 180 -10.70 6.41 -4.80
CA VAL A 180 -10.41 6.27 -3.38
C VAL A 180 -10.59 7.62 -2.72
N LEU A 181 -11.43 7.66 -1.70
CA LEU A 181 -11.78 8.88 -0.97
C LEU A 181 -11.26 8.77 0.46
N ASN A 182 -10.67 9.86 0.94
CA ASN A 182 -10.54 10.10 2.37
C ASN A 182 -11.89 10.55 2.93
N SER A 183 -12.68 9.61 3.43
CA SER A 183 -13.99 9.91 4.02
C SER A 183 -13.90 10.63 5.37
N GLN A 184 -12.74 10.58 6.04
CA GLN A 184 -12.58 11.17 7.37
C GLN A 184 -12.67 12.70 7.36
N TYR A 185 -12.44 13.36 6.21
CA TYR A 185 -12.70 14.79 6.08
C TYR A 185 -14.18 15.17 6.22
N TYR A 186 -15.09 14.20 6.11
CA TYR A 186 -16.54 14.41 6.13
C TYR A 186 -17.21 13.77 7.35
N TRP A 187 -16.42 13.26 8.29
CA TRP A 187 -16.89 12.70 9.55
C TRP A 187 -16.56 13.65 10.69
N ASP A 188 -17.56 14.00 11.49
CA ASP A 188 -17.40 14.77 12.72
C ASP A 188 -17.89 13.93 13.90
N SER A 189 -16.97 13.52 14.78
CA SER A 189 -17.29 12.75 15.98
C SER A 189 -17.60 13.63 17.21
N SER A 190 -17.74 14.95 17.03
CA SER A 190 -18.07 15.89 18.11
C SER A 190 -19.58 16.12 18.32
N GLU A 191 -20.42 15.46 17.52
CA GLU A 191 -21.88 15.41 17.69
C GLU A 191 -22.38 14.22 18.52
#